data_AF-A0A0Q9L8T0-F1
#
_entry.id   AF-A0A0Q9L8T0-F1
#
_cell.length_a   1.000
_cell.length_b   1.000
_cell.length_c   1.000
_cell.angle_alpha   90.00
_cell.angle_beta   90.00
_cell.angle_gamma   90.00
#
_symmetry.space_group_name_H-M   'P 1'
#
loop_
_entity.id
_entity.type
_entity.pdbx_description
1 polymer ?
#
loop_
_entity_poly.entity_id
_entity_poly.type
_entity_poly.pdbx_seq_one_letter_code
_entity_poly.pdbx_strand_id
1 'polypeptide(L)'
;MSVNLNWISAGNLEALKQEGAKVIRGGIAVFYHEDQVYAVDNRCPHLGFPLHMGSLCDGILTCHWHHARFDVCSGGTLDPWADDVPSYEVRVDGGEVWVNPVSRRAEGAEKYKHRLKEGLEQNIGIVISKAVVGLIEAGVPEQDIARIGIEFGTTYGTGWNAGLTILTAMAQIVDKLDKNGKILALYQGLVHVARSSSGRGTRHLLSALPSADVPFERLAEWYRSCIEVRDTQGAEKVLITAILKGIDTKRLSEMMLVAATDHFYLDGGHVFDFHSKAFEALEWAEVSQKERILTSLVPMMARPTRSEELHQWQAPLNLVEPIKQAVNELEQNAAQAKLAGGSKDARQQTALSADTEEQLLKQLLSDTPEQTIALLRDLLIAGMAPAQLAQLVALAAAERIVRFHTQNDFGDWIAVLHTFTYAHAVHERLLQSDEPMLQRAIFHGAVSVYLDRFLNVPTATRPKPSGSAAPANHQELLDLLDLRQQVGPAAQWVMDYIHGGGEPGALLNTLGHALLREDAEFHSFQMYEAAVAEYDRWQAATGSFAEKAKETMLLACTRYLAAHAPTARELPHTAKIAWRLHKGERLFEEE
;
A
#
# COMPACT_ATOMS: atom_id res chain seq x y z
N MET A 1 -31.63 -1.49 -26.84
CA MET A 1 -32.92 -0.81 -26.62
C MET A 1 -32.82 0.56 -27.26
N SER A 2 -33.70 0.92 -28.21
CA SER A 2 -33.68 2.25 -28.84
C SER A 2 -34.15 3.29 -27.83
N VAL A 3 -33.23 4.11 -27.32
CA VAL A 3 -33.59 5.28 -26.51
C VAL A 3 -34.38 6.22 -27.42
N ASN A 4 -35.61 6.57 -27.05
CA ASN A 4 -36.39 7.57 -27.78
C ASN A 4 -35.64 8.92 -27.73
N LEU A 5 -35.07 9.33 -28.85
CA LEU A 5 -34.24 10.53 -29.03
C LEU A 5 -35.12 11.78 -29.05
N ASN A 6 -35.46 12.30 -27.87
CA ASN A 6 -36.11 13.62 -27.79
C ASN A 6 -35.05 14.71 -27.96
N TRP A 7 -34.92 15.22 -29.19
CA TRP A 7 -34.14 16.42 -29.50
C TRP A 7 -34.65 17.62 -28.67
N ILE A 8 -33.72 18.43 -28.18
CA ILE A 8 -34.02 19.62 -27.37
C ILE A 8 -33.93 20.86 -28.28
N SER A 9 -34.99 21.67 -28.34
CA SER A 9 -34.91 22.97 -29.02
C SER A 9 -34.00 23.92 -28.25
N ALA A 10 -33.08 24.56 -28.96
CA ALA A 10 -32.24 25.64 -28.47
C ALA A 10 -32.79 27.04 -28.83
N GLY A 11 -33.88 27.09 -29.59
CA GLY A 11 -34.50 28.31 -30.07
C GLY A 11 -34.15 28.64 -31.52
N ASN A 12 -34.57 29.83 -31.94
CA ASN A 12 -34.37 30.33 -33.29
C ASN A 12 -32.90 30.67 -33.57
N LEU A 13 -32.43 30.33 -34.77
CA LEU A 13 -31.04 30.56 -35.21
C LEU A 13 -30.64 32.04 -35.19
N GLU A 14 -31.52 32.95 -35.62
CA GLU A 14 -31.19 34.38 -35.69
C GLU A 14 -31.02 35.00 -34.29
N ALA A 15 -31.76 34.51 -33.30
CA ALA A 15 -31.54 34.91 -31.91
C ALA A 15 -30.17 34.42 -31.40
N LEU A 16 -29.81 33.16 -31.68
CA LEU A 16 -28.52 32.61 -31.30
C LEU A 16 -27.35 33.35 -31.96
N LYS A 17 -27.49 33.79 -33.21
CA LYS A 17 -26.49 34.62 -33.91
C LYS A 17 -26.23 35.95 -33.18
N GLN A 18 -27.26 36.55 -32.60
CA GLN A 18 -27.14 37.83 -31.88
C GLN A 18 -26.55 37.65 -30.48
N GLU A 19 -26.94 36.58 -29.79
CA GLU A 19 -26.49 36.29 -28.42
C GLU A 19 -25.07 35.66 -28.38
N GLY A 20 -24.65 34.99 -29.46
CA GLY A 20 -23.36 34.31 -29.60
C GLY A 20 -23.29 32.97 -28.86
N ALA A 21 -23.84 32.90 -27.65
CA ALA A 21 -23.92 31.68 -26.86
C ALA A 21 -25.21 31.61 -26.02
N LYS A 22 -25.74 30.40 -25.81
CA LYS A 22 -26.93 30.16 -25.01
C LYS A 22 -26.84 28.82 -24.27
N VAL A 23 -27.37 28.77 -23.04
CA VAL A 23 -27.46 27.51 -22.27
C VAL A 23 -28.87 26.96 -22.33
N ILE A 24 -28.98 25.66 -22.63
CA ILE A 24 -30.27 24.96 -22.76
C ILE A 24 -30.43 23.87 -21.68
N ARG A 25 -31.60 23.22 -21.67
CA ARG A 25 -31.90 22.12 -20.74
C ARG A 25 -30.83 21.03 -20.82
N GLY A 26 -30.45 20.49 -19.65
CA GLY A 26 -29.36 19.53 -19.52
C GLY A 26 -27.99 20.18 -19.28
N GLY A 27 -27.93 21.51 -19.19
CA GLY A 27 -26.68 22.23 -18.96
C GLY A 27 -25.78 22.21 -20.20
N ILE A 28 -26.36 22.23 -21.39
CA ILE A 28 -25.62 22.24 -22.66
C ILE A 28 -25.46 23.70 -23.10
N ALA A 29 -24.23 24.11 -23.41
CA ALA A 29 -23.93 25.40 -24.00
C ALA A 29 -23.90 25.28 -25.53
N VAL A 30 -24.71 26.10 -26.20
CA VAL A 30 -24.84 26.19 -27.65
C VAL A 30 -24.20 27.48 -28.12
N PHE A 31 -23.30 27.39 -29.09
CA PHE A 31 -22.52 28.52 -29.60
C PHE A 31 -22.79 28.71 -31.09
N TYR A 32 -22.89 29.96 -31.53
CA TYR A 32 -22.80 30.31 -32.95
C TYR A 32 -21.41 30.88 -33.24
N HIS A 33 -20.67 30.25 -34.15
CA HIS A 33 -19.31 30.67 -34.51
C HIS A 33 -19.01 30.29 -35.95
N GLU A 34 -18.44 31.23 -36.72
CA GLU A 34 -18.05 31.04 -38.13
C GLU A 34 -19.15 30.39 -38.98
N ASP A 35 -20.37 30.95 -38.88
CA ASP A 35 -21.56 30.50 -39.61
C ASP A 35 -22.04 29.06 -39.31
N GLN A 36 -21.58 28.49 -38.20
CA GLN A 36 -21.99 27.17 -37.72
C GLN A 36 -22.47 27.21 -36.26
N VAL A 37 -23.24 26.19 -35.89
CA VAL A 37 -23.73 26.00 -34.53
C VAL A 37 -23.07 24.79 -33.88
N TYR A 38 -22.55 24.98 -32.68
CA TYR A 38 -21.89 23.95 -31.89
C TYR A 38 -22.57 23.79 -30.54
N ALA A 39 -22.45 22.61 -29.94
CA ALA A 39 -23.02 22.35 -28.62
C ALA A 39 -22.08 21.47 -27.79
N VAL A 40 -21.77 21.90 -26.57
CA VAL A 40 -20.91 21.18 -25.61
C VAL A 40 -21.50 21.24 -24.19
N ASP A 41 -21.03 20.39 -23.26
CA ASP A 41 -21.44 20.48 -21.86
C ASP A 41 -20.99 21.84 -21.32
N ASN A 42 -21.89 22.57 -20.68
CA ASN A 42 -21.56 23.88 -20.15
C ASN A 42 -20.62 23.77 -18.95
N ARG A 43 -20.45 22.62 -18.32
CA ARG A 43 -19.49 22.44 -17.23
C ARG A 43 -18.12 22.15 -17.82
N CYS A 44 -17.17 23.04 -17.54
CA CYS A 44 -15.78 22.79 -17.88
C CYS A 44 -15.34 21.46 -17.24
N PRO A 45 -14.82 20.50 -18.02
CA PRO A 45 -14.43 19.20 -17.50
C PRO A 45 -13.25 19.27 -16.53
N HIS A 46 -12.55 20.42 -16.40
CA HIS A 46 -11.52 20.62 -15.39
C HIS A 46 -12.10 20.71 -13.96
N LEU A 47 -12.81 21.81 -13.63
CA LEU A 47 -13.35 22.07 -12.28
C LEU A 47 -14.79 22.63 -12.31
N GLY A 48 -15.52 22.40 -13.40
CA GLY A 48 -16.97 22.64 -13.47
C GLY A 48 -17.42 24.06 -13.82
N PHE A 49 -16.50 24.99 -14.08
CA PHE A 49 -16.87 26.38 -14.42
C PHE A 49 -17.73 26.46 -15.70
N PRO A 50 -18.75 27.33 -15.77
CA PRO A 50 -19.60 27.47 -16.95
C PRO A 50 -18.84 27.93 -18.20
N LEU A 51 -18.78 27.10 -19.25
CA LEU A 51 -18.06 27.37 -20.49
C LEU A 51 -18.71 28.46 -21.34
N HIS A 52 -20.04 28.66 -21.26
CA HIS A 52 -20.69 29.79 -21.95
C HIS A 52 -20.23 31.17 -21.46
N MET A 53 -19.61 31.25 -20.27
CA MET A 53 -18.96 32.46 -19.76
C MET A 53 -17.50 32.61 -20.22
N GLY A 54 -17.00 31.63 -20.96
CA GLY A 54 -15.67 31.66 -21.57
C GLY A 54 -15.62 32.55 -22.83
N SER A 55 -14.49 32.49 -23.52
CA SER A 55 -14.31 33.11 -24.83
C SER A 55 -14.23 32.06 -25.93
N LEU A 56 -14.77 32.36 -27.11
CA LEU A 56 -14.68 31.51 -28.30
C LEU A 56 -14.04 32.31 -29.43
N CYS A 57 -12.84 31.90 -29.87
CA CYS A 57 -12.07 32.53 -30.93
C CYS A 57 -11.41 31.45 -31.78
N ASP A 58 -11.49 31.57 -33.11
CA ASP A 58 -10.89 30.62 -34.07
C ASP A 58 -11.25 29.15 -33.78
N GLY A 59 -12.50 28.88 -33.38
CA GLY A 59 -12.98 27.55 -32.99
C GLY A 59 -12.52 27.06 -31.60
N ILE A 60 -11.72 27.84 -30.87
CA ILE A 60 -11.19 27.48 -29.55
C ILE A 60 -12.03 28.11 -28.43
N LEU A 61 -12.75 27.26 -27.71
CA LEU A 61 -13.49 27.61 -26.50
C LEU A 61 -12.56 27.60 -25.29
N THR A 62 -12.34 28.77 -24.69
CA THR A 62 -11.45 28.95 -23.52
C THR A 62 -12.27 29.21 -22.27
N CYS A 63 -12.12 28.33 -21.27
CA CYS A 63 -12.75 28.50 -19.96
C CYS A 63 -12.23 29.76 -19.25
N HIS A 64 -13.11 30.60 -18.72
CA HIS A 64 -12.72 31.88 -18.09
C HIS A 64 -11.92 31.71 -16.79
N TRP A 65 -12.02 30.56 -16.11
CA TRP A 65 -11.43 30.39 -14.78
C TRP A 65 -9.94 30.02 -14.81
N HIS A 66 -9.62 28.85 -15.35
CA HIS A 66 -8.24 28.33 -15.41
C HIS A 66 -7.70 28.27 -16.84
N HIS A 67 -8.43 28.83 -17.81
CA HIS A 67 -8.01 28.94 -19.22
C HIS A 67 -7.81 27.60 -19.94
N ALA A 68 -8.50 26.54 -19.52
CA ALA A 68 -8.56 25.29 -20.31
C ALA A 68 -9.19 25.57 -21.68
N ARG A 69 -8.58 25.10 -22.75
CA ARG A 69 -8.97 25.33 -24.14
C ARG A 69 -9.50 24.05 -24.78
N PHE A 70 -10.59 24.19 -25.52
CA PHE A 70 -11.27 23.09 -26.19
C PHE A 70 -11.57 23.46 -27.64
N ASP A 71 -11.41 22.51 -28.55
CA ASP A 71 -12.05 22.60 -29.86
C ASP A 71 -13.58 22.55 -29.67
N VAL A 72 -14.29 23.62 -30.03
CA VAL A 72 -15.75 23.72 -29.85
C VAL A 72 -16.52 22.70 -30.70
N CYS A 73 -15.91 22.20 -31.78
CA CYS A 73 -16.52 21.23 -32.68
C CYS A 73 -16.50 19.82 -32.09
N SER A 74 -15.32 19.32 -31.74
CA SER A 74 -15.15 17.95 -31.24
C SER A 74 -15.28 17.83 -29.72
N GLY A 75 -15.02 18.91 -28.98
CA GLY A 75 -14.85 18.94 -27.53
C GLY A 75 -13.45 18.54 -27.05
N GLY A 76 -12.52 18.26 -27.97
CA GLY A 76 -11.15 17.85 -27.64
C GLY A 76 -10.40 18.94 -26.88
N THR A 77 -9.76 18.58 -25.76
CA THR A 77 -8.91 19.50 -25.00
C THR A 77 -7.57 19.73 -25.69
N LEU A 78 -7.09 20.98 -25.67
CA LEU A 78 -5.71 21.33 -26.04
C LEU A 78 -4.78 21.34 -24.82
N ASP A 79 -5.34 21.21 -23.62
CA ASP A 79 -4.66 21.34 -22.34
C ASP A 79 -4.78 20.01 -21.58
N PRO A 80 -3.73 19.16 -21.55
CA PRO A 80 -3.81 17.79 -21.04
C PRO A 80 -4.20 17.63 -19.57
N TRP A 81 -4.10 18.71 -18.78
CA TRP A 81 -4.53 18.78 -17.38
C TRP A 81 -6.06 18.91 -17.22
N ALA A 82 -6.79 19.13 -18.32
CA ALA A 82 -8.25 19.02 -18.40
C ALA A 82 -8.63 17.77 -19.22
N ASP A 83 -9.87 17.28 -19.06
CA ASP A 83 -10.42 16.24 -19.93
C ASP A 83 -11.15 16.86 -21.12
N ASP A 84 -11.48 16.06 -22.14
CA ASP A 84 -12.35 16.49 -23.23
C ASP A 84 -13.74 16.89 -22.70
N VAL A 85 -14.31 17.97 -23.25
CA VAL A 85 -15.69 18.36 -22.95
C VAL A 85 -16.65 17.52 -23.81
N PRO A 86 -17.73 16.95 -23.24
CA PRO A 86 -18.75 16.28 -24.03
C PRO A 86 -19.34 17.21 -25.10
N SER A 87 -19.28 16.80 -26.37
CA SER A 87 -19.90 17.51 -27.51
C SER A 87 -21.20 16.84 -27.94
N TYR A 88 -22.12 17.61 -28.53
CA TYR A 88 -23.47 17.17 -28.87
C TYR A 88 -23.77 17.39 -30.35
N GLU A 89 -24.64 16.54 -30.91
CA GLU A 89 -25.11 16.70 -32.29
C GLU A 89 -26.09 17.87 -32.38
N VAL A 90 -25.93 18.71 -33.39
CA VAL A 90 -26.80 19.87 -33.65
C VAL A 90 -27.36 19.76 -35.06
N ARG A 91 -28.64 20.08 -35.21
CA ARG A 91 -29.28 20.28 -36.52
C ARG A 91 -30.07 21.57 -36.54
N VAL A 92 -30.15 22.20 -37.69
CA VAL A 92 -31.00 23.37 -37.91
C VAL A 92 -32.10 22.97 -38.89
N ASP A 93 -33.36 23.14 -38.51
CA ASP A 93 -34.52 22.81 -39.33
C ASP A 93 -35.54 23.95 -39.27
N GLY A 94 -35.96 24.46 -40.42
CA GLY A 94 -36.91 25.58 -40.50
C GLY A 94 -36.49 26.86 -39.75
N GLY A 95 -35.18 27.08 -39.53
CA GLY A 95 -34.66 28.21 -38.74
C GLY A 95 -34.62 27.99 -37.23
N GLU A 96 -34.98 26.79 -36.76
CA GLU A 96 -34.93 26.37 -35.36
C GLU A 96 -33.68 25.47 -35.13
N VAL A 97 -32.95 25.73 -34.05
CA VAL A 97 -31.78 24.94 -33.64
C VAL A 97 -32.22 23.81 -32.72
N TRP A 98 -31.81 22.58 -33.01
CA TRP A 98 -32.09 21.40 -32.21
C TRP A 98 -30.80 20.69 -31.81
N VAL A 99 -30.74 20.23 -30.55
CA VAL A 99 -29.59 19.52 -29.99
C VAL A 99 -29.99 18.10 -29.57
N ASN A 100 -29.19 17.12 -29.95
CA ASN A 100 -29.31 15.76 -29.45
C ASN A 100 -28.71 15.72 -28.03
N PRO A 101 -29.48 15.38 -26.98
CA PRO A 101 -28.96 15.39 -25.61
C PRO A 101 -27.99 14.25 -25.30
N VAL A 102 -27.76 13.33 -26.23
CA VAL A 102 -26.75 12.28 -26.11
C VAL A 102 -25.44 12.80 -26.67
N SER A 103 -24.38 12.78 -25.86
CA SER A 103 -23.06 13.21 -26.32
C SER A 103 -22.57 12.32 -27.47
N ARG A 104 -21.85 12.92 -28.43
CA ARG A 104 -21.25 12.23 -29.58
C ARG A 104 -20.21 11.19 -29.17
N ARG A 105 -19.60 11.34 -27.99
CA ARG A 105 -18.60 10.41 -27.46
C ARG A 105 -19.18 9.69 -26.25
N ALA A 106 -19.22 8.37 -26.29
CA ALA A 106 -19.45 7.58 -25.10
C ALA A 106 -18.19 7.61 -24.22
N GLU A 107 -18.37 7.91 -22.94
CA GLU A 107 -17.33 7.62 -21.96
C GLU A 107 -17.32 6.11 -21.69
N GLY A 108 -16.13 5.52 -21.67
CA GLY A 108 -15.99 4.08 -21.49
C GLY A 108 -14.65 3.74 -20.85
N ALA A 109 -14.54 2.51 -20.34
CA ALA A 109 -13.38 2.04 -19.61
C ALA A 109 -12.06 2.34 -20.35
N GLU A 110 -11.99 2.11 -21.66
CA GLU A 110 -10.77 2.36 -22.45
C GLU A 110 -10.35 3.84 -22.50
N LYS A 111 -11.31 4.78 -22.52
CA LYS A 111 -11.01 6.22 -22.43
C LYS A 111 -10.38 6.53 -21.08
N TYR A 112 -10.94 6.02 -19.98
CA TYR A 112 -10.41 6.27 -18.65
C TYR A 112 -9.07 5.56 -18.41
N LYS A 113 -8.84 4.37 -18.98
CA LYS A 113 -7.51 3.71 -18.95
C LYS A 113 -6.46 4.57 -19.66
N HIS A 114 -6.81 5.13 -20.82
CA HIS A 114 -5.92 6.04 -21.54
C HIS A 114 -5.62 7.30 -20.73
N ARG A 115 -6.66 7.96 -20.18
CA ARG A 115 -6.49 9.13 -19.32
C ARG A 115 -5.70 8.83 -18.05
N LEU A 116 -5.84 7.65 -17.46
CA LEU A 116 -5.02 7.23 -16.33
C LEU A 116 -3.54 7.20 -16.73
N LYS A 117 -3.20 6.60 -17.88
CA LYS A 117 -1.82 6.57 -18.38
C LYS A 117 -1.25 7.97 -18.61
N GLU A 118 -1.99 8.85 -19.28
CA GLU A 118 -1.57 10.25 -19.49
C GLU A 118 -1.40 11.00 -18.16
N GLY A 119 -2.30 10.79 -17.20
CA GLY A 119 -2.22 11.37 -15.87
C GLY A 119 -0.98 10.90 -15.09
N LEU A 120 -0.62 9.61 -15.20
CA LEU A 120 0.60 9.05 -14.62
C LEU A 120 1.86 9.62 -15.29
N GLU A 121 1.91 9.64 -16.62
CA GLU A 121 3.03 10.15 -17.42
C GLU A 121 3.34 11.63 -17.13
N GLN A 122 2.30 12.43 -16.98
CA GLN A 122 2.42 13.88 -16.73
C GLN A 122 2.38 14.23 -15.25
N ASN A 123 2.21 13.24 -14.35
CA ASN A 123 2.08 13.42 -12.91
C ASN A 123 0.98 14.44 -12.53
N ILE A 124 -0.22 14.29 -13.11
CA ILE A 124 -1.36 15.20 -12.92
C ILE A 124 -2.42 14.53 -12.04
N GLY A 125 -2.42 14.87 -10.74
CA GLY A 125 -3.28 14.23 -9.72
C GLY A 125 -4.78 14.26 -10.04
N ILE A 126 -5.33 15.40 -10.51
CA ILE A 126 -6.76 15.49 -10.82
C ILE A 126 -7.17 14.61 -12.01
N VAL A 127 -6.29 14.40 -12.99
CA VAL A 127 -6.52 13.52 -14.13
C VAL A 127 -6.49 12.06 -13.69
N ILE A 128 -5.51 11.68 -12.87
CA ILE A 128 -5.44 10.35 -12.24
C ILE A 128 -6.73 10.08 -11.45
N SER A 129 -7.14 11.02 -10.59
CA SER A 129 -8.34 10.89 -9.75
C SER A 129 -9.61 10.68 -10.58
N LYS A 130 -9.85 11.51 -11.60
CA LYS A 130 -11.03 11.35 -12.48
C LYS A 130 -11.00 10.05 -13.27
N ALA A 131 -9.83 9.62 -13.73
CA ALA A 131 -9.70 8.35 -14.40
C ALA A 131 -10.05 7.18 -13.47
N VAL A 132 -9.59 7.20 -12.21
CA VAL A 132 -9.96 6.20 -11.20
C VAL A 132 -11.46 6.18 -10.95
N VAL A 133 -12.08 7.35 -10.75
CA VAL A 133 -13.55 7.47 -10.59
C VAL A 133 -14.26 6.85 -11.80
N GLY A 134 -13.87 7.25 -13.02
CA GLY A 134 -14.48 6.73 -14.25
C GLY A 134 -14.32 5.23 -14.42
N LEU A 135 -13.17 4.65 -14.04
CA LEU A 135 -12.93 3.20 -14.11
C LEU A 135 -13.78 2.42 -13.10
N ILE A 136 -13.89 2.91 -11.86
CA ILE A 136 -14.75 2.30 -10.84
C ILE A 136 -16.23 2.39 -11.24
N GLU A 137 -16.69 3.54 -11.74
CA GLU A 137 -18.06 3.71 -12.23
C GLU A 137 -18.36 2.81 -13.45
N ALA A 138 -17.35 2.56 -14.29
CA ALA A 138 -17.44 1.64 -15.41
C ALA A 138 -17.36 0.16 -15.01
N GLY A 139 -17.21 -0.17 -13.72
CA GLY A 139 -17.12 -1.53 -13.21
C GLY A 139 -15.83 -2.26 -13.58
N VAL A 140 -14.74 -1.53 -13.82
CA VAL A 140 -13.42 -2.13 -14.02
C VAL A 140 -12.91 -2.68 -12.68
N PRO A 141 -12.43 -3.94 -12.62
CA PRO A 141 -11.86 -4.50 -11.40
C PRO A 141 -10.73 -3.64 -10.83
N GLU A 142 -10.70 -3.46 -9.52
CA GLU A 142 -9.75 -2.58 -8.83
C GLU A 142 -8.30 -3.03 -9.06
N GLN A 143 -8.07 -4.34 -9.11
CA GLN A 143 -6.75 -4.91 -9.41
C GLN A 143 -6.30 -4.62 -10.85
N ASP A 144 -7.22 -4.52 -11.82
CA ASP A 144 -6.88 -4.11 -13.19
C ASP A 144 -6.45 -2.64 -13.24
N ILE A 145 -7.03 -1.78 -12.40
CA ILE A 145 -6.64 -0.38 -12.26
C ILE A 145 -5.24 -0.29 -11.63
N ALA A 146 -5.00 -1.03 -10.55
CA ALA A 146 -3.69 -1.11 -9.90
C ALA A 146 -2.60 -1.65 -10.85
N ARG A 147 -2.94 -2.63 -11.71
CA ARG A 147 -2.03 -3.17 -12.72
C ARG A 147 -1.47 -2.11 -13.65
N ILE A 148 -2.28 -1.12 -14.06
CA ILE A 148 -1.82 -0.01 -14.91
C ILE A 148 -0.73 0.80 -14.19
N GLY A 149 -0.92 1.08 -12.90
CA GLY A 149 0.07 1.77 -12.08
C GLY A 149 1.35 0.95 -11.87
N ILE A 150 1.23 -0.36 -11.60
CA ILE A 150 2.38 -1.26 -11.42
C ILE A 150 3.21 -1.34 -12.71
N GLU A 151 2.56 -1.48 -13.86
CA GLU A 151 3.22 -1.47 -15.16
C GLU A 151 3.99 -0.16 -15.37
N PHE A 152 3.34 0.97 -15.12
CA PHE A 152 3.93 2.29 -15.28
C PHE A 152 5.13 2.47 -14.34
N GLY A 153 4.96 2.22 -13.03
CA GLY A 153 6.01 2.42 -12.03
C GLY A 153 7.22 1.50 -12.22
N THR A 154 7.02 0.26 -12.66
CA THR A 154 8.14 -0.66 -12.95
C THR A 154 8.82 -0.39 -14.30
N THR A 155 8.15 0.36 -15.19
CA THR A 155 8.68 0.80 -16.49
C THR A 155 9.45 2.10 -16.40
N TYR A 156 8.95 3.10 -15.66
CA TYR A 156 9.52 4.44 -15.59
C TYR A 156 10.20 4.74 -14.25
N GLY A 157 10.17 3.85 -13.26
CA GLY A 157 10.85 4.03 -11.96
C GLY A 157 12.33 3.63 -11.96
N THR A 158 13.01 3.89 -10.83
CA THR A 158 14.40 3.44 -10.56
C THR A 158 14.50 2.07 -9.91
N GLY A 159 13.38 1.35 -9.82
CA GLY A 159 13.20 0.14 -9.02
C GLY A 159 11.90 0.20 -8.22
N TRP A 160 11.65 -0.87 -7.47
CA TRP A 160 10.54 -0.96 -6.52
C TRP A 160 10.72 0.09 -5.42
N ASN A 161 9.64 0.78 -5.06
CA ASN A 161 9.68 1.95 -4.18
C ASN A 161 8.36 2.10 -3.41
N ALA A 162 8.33 3.08 -2.51
CA ALA A 162 7.17 3.41 -1.67
C ALA A 162 5.85 3.53 -2.47
N GLY A 163 5.85 4.16 -3.65
CA GLY A 163 4.62 4.31 -4.45
C GLY A 163 4.05 2.98 -4.93
N LEU A 164 4.91 2.08 -5.43
CA LEU A 164 4.52 0.73 -5.82
C LEU A 164 4.06 -0.12 -4.63
N THR A 165 4.72 0.05 -3.48
CA THR A 165 4.31 -0.61 -2.23
C THR A 165 2.94 -0.11 -1.76
N ILE A 166 2.67 1.21 -1.74
CA ILE A 166 1.36 1.77 -1.38
C ILE A 166 0.28 1.22 -2.30
N LEU A 167 0.51 1.28 -3.61
CA LEU A 167 -0.49 0.82 -4.59
C LEU A 167 -0.81 -0.67 -4.41
N THR A 168 0.21 -1.50 -4.18
CA THR A 168 0.03 -2.93 -3.92
C THR A 168 -0.72 -3.17 -2.61
N ALA A 169 -0.28 -2.54 -1.52
CA ALA A 169 -0.91 -2.68 -0.20
C ALA A 169 -2.38 -2.26 -0.25
N MET A 170 -2.71 -1.13 -0.88
CA MET A 170 -4.07 -0.65 -1.01
C MET A 170 -4.92 -1.54 -1.93
N ALA A 171 -4.37 -2.08 -3.01
CA ALA A 171 -5.06 -3.03 -3.88
C ALA A 171 -5.39 -4.35 -3.17
N GLN A 172 -4.54 -4.79 -2.24
CA GLN A 172 -4.74 -6.03 -1.47
C GLN A 172 -5.96 -5.96 -0.55
N ILE A 173 -6.20 -4.79 0.06
CA ILE A 173 -7.26 -4.59 1.07
C ILE A 173 -8.44 -3.78 0.54
N VAL A 174 -8.47 -3.50 -0.77
CA VAL A 174 -9.48 -2.64 -1.41
C VAL A 174 -10.91 -3.11 -1.17
N ASP A 175 -11.15 -4.41 -1.02
CA ASP A 175 -12.47 -4.99 -0.77
C ASP A 175 -12.98 -4.81 0.66
N LYS A 176 -12.13 -4.31 1.57
CA LYS A 176 -12.55 -3.87 2.91
C LYS A 176 -13.16 -2.47 2.91
N LEU A 177 -13.09 -1.78 1.77
CA LEU A 177 -13.49 -0.38 1.63
C LEU A 177 -14.80 -0.26 0.85
N ASP A 178 -15.61 0.71 1.24
CA ASP A 178 -16.73 1.18 0.43
C ASP A 178 -16.24 1.87 -0.86
N LYS A 179 -17.17 2.20 -1.76
CA LYS A 179 -16.87 2.79 -3.06
C LYS A 179 -15.95 4.03 -2.97
N ASN A 180 -16.18 4.91 -1.99
CA ASN A 180 -15.38 6.12 -1.82
C ASN A 180 -13.98 5.77 -1.32
N GLY A 181 -13.87 4.85 -0.36
CA GLY A 181 -12.59 4.33 0.12
C GLY A 181 -11.80 3.66 -1.00
N LYS A 182 -12.45 2.86 -1.86
CA LYS A 182 -11.82 2.23 -3.04
C LYS A 182 -11.22 3.27 -4.00
N ILE A 183 -11.95 4.35 -4.28
CA ILE A 183 -11.45 5.46 -5.11
C ILE A 183 -10.21 6.09 -4.49
N LEU A 184 -10.27 6.43 -3.20
CA LEU A 184 -9.15 7.08 -2.51
C LEU A 184 -7.93 6.17 -2.40
N ALA A 185 -8.12 4.88 -2.08
CA ALA A 185 -7.07 3.88 -1.97
C ALA A 185 -6.26 3.75 -3.27
N LEU A 186 -6.95 3.58 -4.40
CA LEU A 186 -6.30 3.50 -5.72
C LEU A 186 -5.68 4.83 -6.12
N TYR A 187 -6.36 5.96 -5.87
CA TYR A 187 -5.83 7.28 -6.19
C TYR A 187 -4.53 7.59 -5.44
N GLN A 188 -4.48 7.32 -4.13
CA GLN A 188 -3.27 7.47 -3.31
C GLN A 188 -2.12 6.63 -3.88
N GLY A 189 -2.34 5.34 -4.14
CA GLY A 189 -1.31 4.49 -4.74
C GLY A 189 -0.81 5.02 -6.09
N LEU A 190 -1.72 5.37 -6.99
CA LEU A 190 -1.39 5.83 -8.35
C LEU A 190 -0.68 7.18 -8.36
N VAL A 191 -1.07 8.13 -7.50
CA VAL A 191 -0.39 9.43 -7.43
C VAL A 191 1.01 9.31 -6.85
N HIS A 192 1.23 8.42 -5.87
CA HIS A 192 2.58 8.15 -5.34
C HIS A 192 3.47 7.43 -6.35
N VAL A 193 2.91 6.52 -7.16
CA VAL A 193 3.61 5.92 -8.30
C VAL A 193 4.00 6.98 -9.34
N ALA A 194 3.09 7.89 -9.69
CA ALA A 194 3.36 8.97 -10.63
C ALA A 194 4.48 9.90 -10.13
N ARG A 195 4.40 10.33 -8.87
CA ARG A 195 5.43 11.17 -8.22
C ARG A 195 6.80 10.49 -8.21
N SER A 196 6.86 9.21 -7.87
CA SER A 196 8.12 8.43 -7.81
C SER A 196 8.76 8.20 -9.19
N SER A 197 7.94 8.23 -10.24
CA SER A 197 8.38 8.03 -11.63
C SER A 197 8.54 9.33 -12.42
N SER A 198 8.15 10.47 -11.84
CA SER A 198 8.13 11.77 -12.51
C SER A 198 9.52 12.18 -13.00
N GLY A 199 9.62 12.55 -14.28
CA GLY A 199 10.87 12.99 -14.91
C GLY A 199 11.89 11.87 -15.16
N ARG A 200 11.51 10.60 -15.00
CA ARG A 200 12.36 9.44 -15.25
C ARG A 200 12.13 8.87 -16.65
N GLY A 201 13.18 8.28 -17.23
CA GLY A 201 13.11 7.56 -18.49
C GLY A 201 12.73 6.09 -18.30
N THR A 202 12.49 5.39 -19.41
CA THR A 202 12.25 3.94 -19.39
C THR A 202 13.43 3.18 -18.81
N ARG A 203 13.16 2.29 -17.86
CA ARG A 203 14.13 1.32 -17.34
C ARG A 203 14.37 0.24 -18.39
N HIS A 204 15.61 0.17 -18.87
CA HIS A 204 16.09 -0.82 -19.81
C HIS A 204 16.57 -2.06 -19.05
N LEU A 205 15.97 -3.21 -19.34
CA LEU A 205 16.33 -4.48 -18.73
C LEU A 205 17.53 -5.11 -19.45
N LEU A 206 18.35 -5.84 -18.70
CA LEU A 206 19.41 -6.66 -19.26
C LEU A 206 18.85 -7.91 -19.95
N SER A 207 19.63 -8.51 -20.85
CA SER A 207 19.27 -9.79 -21.46
C SER A 207 19.64 -10.97 -20.57
N ALA A 208 18.90 -12.08 -20.70
CA ALA A 208 19.26 -13.35 -20.08
C ALA A 208 20.65 -13.85 -20.51
N LEU A 209 21.19 -14.79 -19.75
CA LEU A 209 22.41 -15.50 -20.12
C LEU A 209 22.19 -16.29 -21.43
N PRO A 210 23.16 -16.28 -22.37
CA PRO A 210 23.06 -17.04 -23.60
C PRO A 210 22.99 -18.53 -23.31
N SER A 211 22.02 -19.23 -23.91
CA SER A 211 21.80 -20.70 -23.91
C SER A 211 22.35 -21.43 -22.67
N ALA A 212 21.55 -21.49 -21.62
CA ALA A 212 21.96 -22.10 -20.36
C ALA A 212 21.02 -23.25 -19.97
N ASP A 213 21.44 -24.47 -20.26
CA ASP A 213 20.95 -25.71 -19.62
C ASP A 213 21.45 -25.80 -18.17
N VAL A 214 21.46 -24.65 -17.48
CA VAL A 214 21.92 -24.48 -16.11
C VAL A 214 20.75 -24.82 -15.18
N PRO A 215 20.95 -25.72 -14.21
CA PRO A 215 19.92 -26.08 -13.24
C PRO A 215 19.59 -24.87 -12.34
N PHE A 216 18.37 -24.83 -11.83
CA PHE A 216 17.90 -23.73 -10.98
C PHE A 216 18.80 -23.52 -9.76
N GLU A 217 19.28 -24.61 -9.16
CA GLU A 217 20.11 -24.60 -7.96
C GLU A 217 21.39 -23.79 -8.20
N ARG A 218 21.97 -23.92 -9.40
CA ARG A 218 23.14 -23.12 -9.81
C ARG A 218 22.79 -21.66 -10.07
N LEU A 219 21.61 -21.37 -10.62
CA LEU A 219 21.14 -19.98 -10.77
C LEU A 219 20.93 -19.34 -9.39
N ALA A 220 20.38 -20.07 -8.43
CA ALA A 220 20.21 -19.58 -7.07
C ALA A 220 21.55 -19.29 -6.37
N GLU A 221 22.55 -20.17 -6.54
CA GLU A 221 23.93 -19.94 -6.07
C GLU A 221 24.53 -18.67 -6.69
N TRP A 222 24.40 -18.49 -8.00
CA TRP A 222 24.91 -17.30 -8.70
C TRP A 222 24.17 -16.02 -8.27
N TYR A 223 22.85 -16.07 -8.13
CA TYR A 223 22.08 -14.92 -7.68
C TYR A 223 22.57 -14.47 -6.30
N ARG A 224 22.65 -15.39 -5.34
CA ARG A 224 23.18 -15.11 -3.99
C ARG A 224 24.61 -14.55 -4.05
N SER A 225 25.49 -15.14 -4.86
CA SER A 225 26.86 -14.64 -5.01
C SER A 225 26.92 -13.22 -5.59
N CYS A 226 26.06 -12.89 -6.57
CA CYS A 226 25.97 -11.55 -7.12
C CYS A 226 25.51 -10.55 -6.06
N ILE A 227 24.51 -10.91 -5.25
CA ILE A 227 24.01 -10.08 -4.16
C ILE A 227 25.10 -9.83 -3.09
N GLU A 228 25.84 -10.86 -2.67
CA GLU A 228 26.92 -10.73 -1.70
C GLU A 228 27.97 -9.70 -2.13
N VAL A 229 28.38 -9.76 -3.41
CA VAL A 229 29.38 -8.84 -3.97
C VAL A 229 28.78 -7.55 -4.54
N ARG A 230 27.48 -7.29 -4.30
CA ARG A 230 26.75 -6.09 -4.73
C ARG A 230 26.72 -5.88 -6.25
N ASP A 231 26.79 -6.97 -7.02
CA ASP A 231 26.66 -6.99 -8.48
C ASP A 231 25.19 -7.09 -8.91
N THR A 232 24.50 -5.95 -8.94
CA THR A 232 23.09 -5.89 -9.35
C THR A 232 22.87 -6.25 -10.82
N GLN A 233 23.85 -6.02 -11.70
CA GLN A 233 23.72 -6.38 -13.11
C GLN A 233 23.79 -7.90 -13.30
N GLY A 234 24.74 -8.56 -12.64
CA GLY A 234 24.82 -10.02 -12.61
C GLY A 234 23.56 -10.65 -12.02
N ALA A 235 23.08 -10.12 -10.89
CA ALA A 235 21.85 -10.58 -10.23
C ALA A 235 20.63 -10.43 -11.16
N GLU A 236 20.49 -9.29 -11.85
CA GLU A 236 19.40 -9.07 -12.82
C GLU A 236 19.45 -10.08 -13.97
N LYS A 237 20.62 -10.33 -14.57
CA LYS A 237 20.76 -11.32 -15.65
C LYS A 237 20.42 -12.74 -15.20
N VAL A 238 20.84 -13.13 -13.99
CA VAL A 238 20.53 -14.44 -13.41
C VAL A 238 19.02 -14.57 -13.17
N LEU A 239 18.40 -13.55 -12.61
CA LEU A 239 16.96 -13.52 -12.34
C LEU A 239 16.13 -13.60 -13.65
N ILE A 240 16.47 -12.80 -14.66
CA ILE A 240 15.81 -12.85 -15.97
C ILE A 240 15.98 -14.25 -16.60
N THR A 241 17.17 -14.84 -16.49
CA THR A 241 17.41 -16.22 -16.96
C THR A 241 16.49 -17.22 -16.26
N ALA A 242 16.31 -17.11 -14.94
CA ALA A 242 15.41 -17.98 -14.19
C ALA A 242 13.93 -17.77 -14.59
N ILE A 243 13.51 -16.52 -14.79
CA ILE A 243 12.15 -16.19 -15.25
C ILE A 243 11.87 -16.79 -16.63
N LEU A 244 12.76 -16.60 -17.60
CA LEU A 244 12.58 -17.11 -18.97
C LEU A 244 12.68 -18.65 -19.07
N LYS A 245 13.34 -19.31 -18.11
CA LYS A 245 13.30 -20.78 -17.99
C LYS A 245 11.97 -21.31 -17.45
N GLY A 246 11.02 -20.44 -17.10
CA GLY A 246 9.71 -20.84 -16.58
C GLY A 246 9.76 -21.33 -15.14
N ILE A 247 10.75 -20.89 -14.35
CA ILE A 247 10.77 -21.19 -12.91
C ILE A 247 9.53 -20.56 -12.26
N ASP A 248 8.85 -21.36 -11.45
CA ASP A 248 7.63 -20.95 -10.77
C ASP A 248 7.89 -19.82 -9.77
N THR A 249 6.84 -19.05 -9.48
CA THR A 249 6.94 -17.85 -8.65
C THR A 249 7.38 -18.15 -7.21
N LYS A 250 7.00 -19.31 -6.65
CA LYS A 250 7.41 -19.72 -5.30
C LYS A 250 8.93 -19.88 -5.23
N ARG A 251 9.52 -20.64 -6.15
CA ARG A 251 10.98 -20.84 -6.20
C ARG A 251 11.75 -19.55 -6.47
N LEU A 252 11.23 -18.65 -7.31
CA LEU A 252 11.83 -17.33 -7.51
C LEU A 252 11.79 -16.48 -6.24
N SER A 253 10.68 -16.51 -5.50
CA SER A 253 10.54 -15.83 -4.21
C SER A 253 11.56 -16.36 -3.19
N GLU A 254 11.67 -17.68 -3.08
CA GLU A 254 12.65 -18.35 -2.22
C GLU A 254 14.08 -17.95 -2.59
N MET A 255 14.45 -18.00 -3.86
CA MET A 255 15.79 -17.58 -4.32
C MET A 255 16.12 -16.14 -3.92
N MET A 256 15.18 -15.21 -4.15
CA MET A 256 15.40 -13.78 -3.89
C MET A 256 15.43 -13.46 -2.38
N LEU A 257 14.48 -14.01 -1.62
CA LEU A 257 14.38 -13.77 -0.18
C LEU A 257 15.46 -14.49 0.63
N VAL A 258 15.95 -15.65 0.16
CA VAL A 258 17.15 -16.26 0.73
C VAL A 258 18.33 -15.29 0.53
N ALA A 259 18.58 -14.77 -0.66
CA ALA A 259 19.64 -13.77 -0.83
C ALA A 259 19.46 -12.52 0.04
N ALA A 260 18.22 -12.04 0.20
CA ALA A 260 17.91 -10.89 1.06
C ALA A 260 18.13 -11.15 2.57
N THR A 261 18.02 -12.40 3.00
CA THR A 261 18.14 -12.78 4.42
C THR A 261 19.52 -13.33 4.78
N ASP A 262 20.47 -13.39 3.83
CA ASP A 262 21.88 -13.71 4.13
C ASP A 262 22.50 -12.69 5.09
N HIS A 263 21.90 -11.50 5.15
CA HIS A 263 22.18 -10.43 6.10
C HIS A 263 20.95 -10.08 6.91
N PHE A 264 21.18 -9.44 8.06
CA PHE A 264 20.16 -9.29 9.07
C PHE A 264 19.37 -8.02 8.77
N TYR A 265 18.05 -8.17 8.71
CA TYR A 265 17.09 -7.05 8.74
C TYR A 265 17.50 -5.87 7.83
N LEU A 266 17.71 -6.17 6.54
CA LEU A 266 18.27 -5.22 5.57
C LEU A 266 17.42 -3.95 5.43
N ASP A 267 18.07 -2.78 5.50
CA ASP A 267 17.45 -1.45 5.45
C ASP A 267 16.25 -1.29 6.41
N GLY A 268 16.39 -1.79 7.63
CA GLY A 268 15.30 -1.71 8.62
C GLY A 268 14.12 -2.62 8.27
N GLY A 269 14.34 -3.66 7.45
CA GLY A 269 13.31 -4.61 7.03
C GLY A 269 12.67 -4.29 5.68
N HIS A 270 12.87 -3.08 5.12
CA HIS A 270 12.27 -2.66 3.84
C HIS A 270 12.57 -3.60 2.68
N VAL A 271 13.78 -4.17 2.62
CA VAL A 271 14.12 -5.09 1.52
C VAL A 271 13.15 -6.28 1.51
N PHE A 272 12.89 -6.88 2.66
CA PHE A 272 12.00 -8.04 2.75
C PHE A 272 10.55 -7.65 2.48
N ASP A 273 10.08 -6.55 3.08
CA ASP A 273 8.73 -6.03 2.89
C ASP A 273 8.46 -5.73 1.40
N PHE A 274 9.37 -5.01 0.72
CA PHE A 274 9.20 -4.65 -0.68
C PHE A 274 9.21 -5.88 -1.58
N HIS A 275 10.02 -6.90 -1.26
CA HIS A 275 9.94 -8.18 -1.95
C HIS A 275 8.55 -8.81 -1.75
N SER A 276 8.03 -8.89 -0.52
CA SER A 276 6.68 -9.45 -0.28
C SER A 276 5.62 -8.74 -1.13
N LYS A 277 5.61 -7.41 -1.12
CA LYS A 277 4.64 -6.59 -1.86
C LYS A 277 4.79 -6.75 -3.37
N ALA A 278 6.01 -6.87 -3.89
CA ALA A 278 6.22 -7.17 -5.30
C ALA A 278 5.74 -8.58 -5.70
N PHE A 279 5.83 -9.56 -4.81
CA PHE A 279 5.28 -10.91 -5.05
C PHE A 279 3.76 -10.95 -4.95
N GLU A 280 3.15 -10.17 -4.05
CA GLU A 280 1.68 -9.96 -4.02
C GLU A 280 1.20 -9.32 -5.32
N ALA A 281 1.91 -8.29 -5.82
CA ALA A 281 1.60 -7.68 -7.10
C ALA A 281 1.57 -8.67 -8.29
N LEU A 282 2.31 -9.79 -8.22
CA LEU A 282 2.28 -10.82 -9.26
C LEU A 282 0.97 -11.62 -9.31
N GLU A 283 0.16 -11.62 -8.25
CA GLU A 283 -1.10 -12.37 -8.21
C GLU A 283 -2.14 -11.78 -9.18
N TRP A 284 -2.06 -10.49 -9.49
CA TRP A 284 -2.91 -9.79 -10.46
C TRP A 284 -2.16 -9.19 -11.66
N ALA A 285 -0.85 -9.34 -11.72
CA ALA A 285 -0.05 -8.90 -12.86
C ALA A 285 -0.23 -9.80 -14.09
N GLU A 286 -0.02 -9.23 -15.27
CA GLU A 286 0.11 -10.03 -16.49
C GLU A 286 1.45 -10.78 -16.50
N VAL A 287 1.49 -11.94 -17.16
CA VAL A 287 2.72 -12.75 -17.29
C VAL A 287 3.87 -11.93 -17.91
N SER A 288 3.55 -11.03 -18.83
CA SER A 288 4.48 -10.10 -19.48
C SER A 288 5.15 -9.11 -18.50
N GLN A 289 4.52 -8.83 -17.37
CA GLN A 289 4.99 -7.85 -16.38
C GLN A 289 5.92 -8.47 -15.32
N LYS A 290 5.93 -9.80 -15.19
CA LYS A 290 6.72 -10.53 -14.17
C LYS A 290 8.20 -10.16 -14.20
N GLU A 291 8.79 -10.05 -15.39
CA GLU A 291 10.19 -9.65 -15.56
C GLU A 291 10.46 -8.25 -15.00
N ARG A 292 9.63 -7.27 -15.36
CA ARG A 292 9.76 -5.88 -14.89
C ARG A 292 9.51 -5.74 -13.40
N ILE A 293 8.52 -6.45 -12.84
CA ILE A 293 8.22 -6.41 -11.41
C ILE A 293 9.40 -6.96 -10.62
N LEU A 294 9.85 -8.19 -10.89
CA LEU A 294 10.88 -8.83 -10.08
C LEU A 294 12.25 -8.17 -10.23
N THR A 295 12.64 -7.79 -11.45
CA THR A 295 13.92 -7.07 -11.64
C THR A 295 13.91 -5.68 -11.03
N SER A 296 12.75 -5.09 -10.72
CA SER A 296 12.68 -3.79 -10.05
C SER A 296 13.13 -3.86 -8.58
N LEU A 297 13.18 -5.05 -7.99
CA LEU A 297 13.70 -5.26 -6.64
C LEU A 297 15.23 -5.22 -6.60
N VAL A 298 15.91 -5.66 -7.66
CA VAL A 298 17.38 -5.83 -7.67
C VAL A 298 18.17 -4.57 -7.30
N PRO A 299 17.79 -3.34 -7.74
CA PRO A 299 18.48 -2.11 -7.34
C PRO A 299 18.61 -1.90 -5.83
N MET A 300 17.64 -2.33 -5.00
CA MET A 300 17.71 -2.16 -3.55
C MET A 300 18.81 -3.01 -2.90
N MET A 301 19.25 -4.06 -3.60
CA MET A 301 20.31 -4.94 -3.13
C MET A 301 21.72 -4.38 -3.39
N ALA A 302 21.85 -3.25 -4.08
CA ALA A 302 23.16 -2.65 -4.37
C ALA A 302 23.87 -2.20 -3.08
N ARG A 303 23.17 -1.47 -2.22
CA ARG A 303 23.75 -0.82 -1.04
C ARG A 303 22.86 -0.86 0.20
N PRO A 304 22.28 -2.01 0.57
CA PRO A 304 21.47 -2.06 1.77
C PRO A 304 22.36 -1.95 3.01
N THR A 305 21.80 -1.30 4.03
CA THR A 305 22.28 -1.33 5.41
C THR A 305 22.06 -2.73 5.96
N ARG A 306 23.12 -3.33 6.50
CA ARG A 306 23.11 -4.65 7.13
C ARG A 306 23.01 -4.46 8.63
N SER A 307 21.92 -4.90 9.25
CA SER A 307 21.64 -4.56 10.65
C SER A 307 22.65 -5.18 11.62
N GLU A 308 23.24 -6.33 11.27
CA GLU A 308 24.31 -6.94 12.05
C GLU A 308 25.59 -6.09 12.13
N GLU A 309 25.76 -5.09 11.27
CA GLU A 309 26.88 -4.14 11.27
C GLU A 309 26.60 -2.93 12.19
N LEU A 310 25.36 -2.77 12.67
CA LEU A 310 24.93 -1.62 13.48
C LEU A 310 25.21 -1.82 14.97
N HIS A 311 25.53 -0.72 15.66
CA HIS A 311 25.85 -0.71 17.08
C HIS A 311 24.77 -1.37 17.94
N GLN A 312 23.50 -1.05 17.71
CA GLN A 312 22.38 -1.56 18.50
C GLN A 312 22.18 -3.08 18.43
N TRP A 313 22.69 -3.74 17.39
CA TRP A 313 22.65 -5.21 17.25
C TRP A 313 23.85 -5.91 17.89
N GLN A 314 24.93 -5.18 18.16
CA GLN A 314 26.17 -5.73 18.71
C GLN A 314 26.45 -5.33 20.17
N ALA A 315 25.89 -4.22 20.65
CA ALA A 315 26.14 -3.69 21.98
C ALA A 315 24.89 -3.03 22.62
N PRO A 316 24.74 -3.10 23.96
CA PRO A 316 25.65 -3.73 24.93
C PRO A 316 25.60 -5.25 24.94
N LEU A 317 24.57 -5.85 24.34
CA LEU A 317 24.43 -7.29 24.15
C LEU A 317 24.66 -7.63 22.67
N ASN A 318 25.39 -8.71 22.41
CA ASN A 318 25.61 -9.21 21.05
C ASN A 318 24.41 -10.08 20.63
N LEU A 319 23.56 -9.53 19.76
CA LEU A 319 22.38 -10.23 19.25
C LEU A 319 22.70 -11.05 17.99
N VAL A 320 23.83 -10.78 17.35
CA VAL A 320 24.22 -11.39 16.07
C VAL A 320 24.67 -12.83 16.25
N GLU A 321 25.55 -13.08 17.22
CA GLU A 321 26.15 -14.40 17.42
C GLU A 321 25.12 -15.48 17.81
N PRO A 322 24.18 -15.23 18.75
CA PRO A 322 23.13 -16.21 19.06
C PRO A 322 22.24 -16.55 17.87
N ILE A 323 21.91 -15.59 16.99
CA ILE A 323 21.16 -15.87 15.76
C ILE A 323 21.97 -16.79 14.84
N LYS A 324 23.26 -16.47 14.60
CA LYS A 324 24.12 -17.31 13.74
C LYS A 324 24.21 -18.74 14.26
N GLN A 325 24.34 -18.92 15.57
CA GLN A 325 24.35 -20.23 16.20
C GLN A 325 23.03 -20.97 16.00
N ALA A 326 21.90 -20.30 16.27
CA ALA A 326 20.57 -20.90 16.08
C ALA A 326 20.32 -21.32 14.62
N VAL A 327 20.70 -20.49 13.64
CA VAL A 327 20.56 -20.80 12.21
C VAL A 327 21.44 -21.99 11.82
N ASN A 328 22.70 -22.03 12.27
CA ASN A 328 23.59 -23.16 12.01
C ASN A 328 23.05 -24.48 12.58
N GLU A 329 22.46 -24.45 13.78
CA GLU A 329 21.86 -25.63 14.41
C GLU A 329 20.61 -26.12 13.64
N LEU A 330 19.79 -25.20 13.12
CA LEU A 330 18.66 -25.55 12.24
C LEU A 330 19.12 -26.22 10.95
N GLU A 331 20.16 -25.68 10.30
CA GLU A 331 20.72 -26.26 9.08
C GLU A 331 21.30 -27.66 9.33
N GLN A 332 22.02 -27.84 10.44
CA GLN A 332 22.56 -29.14 10.86
C GLN A 332 21.45 -30.15 11.14
N ASN A 333 20.39 -29.74 11.86
CA ASN A 333 19.23 -30.59 12.14
C ASN A 333 18.52 -31.01 10.85
N ALA A 334 18.29 -30.07 9.93
CA ALA A 334 17.67 -30.33 8.63
C ALA A 334 18.52 -31.29 7.77
N ALA A 335 19.84 -31.16 7.80
CA ALA A 335 20.76 -32.06 7.11
C ALA A 335 20.73 -33.48 7.70
N GLN A 336 20.71 -33.60 9.03
CA GLN A 336 20.60 -34.89 9.73
C GLN A 336 19.26 -35.58 9.44
N ALA A 337 18.15 -34.84 9.45
CA ALA A 337 16.83 -35.37 9.13
C ALA A 337 16.75 -35.93 7.70
N LYS A 338 17.40 -35.27 6.73
CA LYS A 338 17.53 -35.76 5.34
C LYS A 338 18.33 -37.06 5.25
N LEU A 339 19.41 -37.18 6.02
CA LEU A 339 20.26 -38.39 6.05
C LEU A 339 19.56 -39.59 6.72
N ALA A 340 18.71 -39.35 7.72
CA ALA A 340 18.01 -40.39 8.46
C ALA A 340 16.88 -41.08 7.65
N GLY A 341 16.69 -40.72 6.38
CA GLY A 341 15.64 -41.30 5.53
C GLY A 341 14.22 -40.98 6.03
N GLY A 342 14.07 -39.92 6.83
CA GLY A 342 12.79 -39.51 7.37
C GLY A 342 11.81 -39.25 6.23
N SER A 343 10.78 -40.09 6.12
CA SER A 343 9.64 -39.83 5.26
C SER A 343 9.05 -38.48 5.64
N LYS A 344 8.62 -37.68 4.66
CA LYS A 344 7.83 -36.45 4.85
C LYS A 344 6.41 -36.75 5.39
N ASP A 345 6.20 -37.89 6.03
CA ASP A 345 4.89 -38.33 6.50
C ASP A 345 4.64 -37.83 7.92
N ALA A 346 3.59 -37.01 8.00
CA ALA A 346 2.94 -36.50 9.20
C ALA A 346 3.79 -35.54 10.06
N ARG A 347 4.10 -34.35 9.54
CA ARG A 347 3.99 -33.15 10.39
C ARG A 347 2.53 -33.00 10.77
N GLN A 348 2.09 -33.71 11.81
CA GLN A 348 0.85 -33.34 12.49
C GLN A 348 1.07 -31.94 13.01
N GLN A 349 0.44 -30.96 12.37
CA GLN A 349 0.28 -29.61 12.88
C GLN A 349 -0.54 -29.73 14.18
N THR A 350 0.12 -30.03 15.28
CA THR A 350 -0.46 -29.78 16.59
C THR A 350 -0.51 -28.28 16.75
N ALA A 351 -1.69 -27.70 16.55
CA ALA A 351 -1.95 -26.32 16.90
C ALA A 351 -1.46 -26.08 18.33
N LEU A 352 -0.73 -24.98 18.52
CA LEU A 352 -0.31 -24.56 19.85
C LEU A 352 -1.53 -24.45 20.77
N SER A 353 -1.37 -24.86 22.03
CA SER A 353 -2.37 -24.51 23.02
C SER A 353 -2.31 -23.00 23.26
N ALA A 354 -3.45 -22.39 23.60
CA ALA A 354 -3.52 -20.98 23.93
C ALA A 354 -2.52 -20.58 25.05
N ASP A 355 -2.24 -21.50 25.99
CA ASP A 355 -1.25 -21.27 27.04
C ASP A 355 0.18 -21.17 26.50
N THR A 356 0.55 -22.02 25.53
CA THR A 356 1.86 -21.97 24.88
C THR A 356 1.99 -20.70 24.03
N GLU A 357 0.94 -20.31 23.31
CA GLU A 357 0.93 -19.05 22.54
C GLU A 357 1.12 -17.83 23.45
N GLU A 358 0.41 -17.79 24.58
CA GLU A 358 0.55 -16.70 25.56
C GLU A 358 1.94 -16.68 26.22
N GLN A 359 2.54 -17.84 26.50
CA GLN A 359 3.91 -17.93 27.01
C GLN A 359 4.94 -17.46 25.99
N LEU A 360 4.79 -17.85 24.73
CA LEU A 360 5.69 -17.42 23.65
C LEU A 360 5.56 -15.91 23.39
N LEU A 361 4.34 -15.37 23.37
CA LEU A 361 4.12 -13.92 23.25
C LEU A 361 4.79 -13.15 24.41
N LYS A 362 4.67 -13.64 25.65
CA LYS A 362 5.35 -13.06 26.81
C LYS A 362 6.87 -13.10 26.65
N GLN A 363 7.42 -14.22 26.16
CA GLN A 363 8.86 -14.35 25.91
C GLN A 363 9.35 -13.42 24.79
N LEU A 364 8.59 -13.27 23.70
CA LEU A 364 8.91 -12.33 22.61
C LEU A 364 8.95 -10.87 23.09
N LEU A 365 8.11 -10.52 24.07
CA LEU A 365 8.04 -9.17 24.63
C LEU A 365 9.02 -8.93 25.80
N SER A 366 9.74 -9.95 26.25
CA SER A 366 10.65 -9.88 27.40
C SER A 366 11.93 -9.09 27.09
N ASP A 367 12.78 -8.94 28.10
CA ASP A 367 14.12 -8.37 27.99
C ASP A 367 15.24 -9.43 27.85
N THR A 368 14.89 -10.69 27.57
CA THR A 368 15.83 -11.83 27.46
C THR A 368 15.94 -12.37 26.03
N PRO A 369 16.63 -11.67 25.10
CA PRO A 369 16.63 -11.99 23.68
C PRO A 369 17.31 -13.33 23.37
N GLU A 370 18.35 -13.72 24.12
CA GLU A 370 19.02 -15.02 23.95
C GLU A 370 18.07 -16.19 24.25
N GLN A 371 17.23 -16.05 25.28
CA GLN A 371 16.21 -17.05 25.62
C GLN A 371 15.13 -17.12 24.55
N THR A 372 14.73 -15.97 23.99
CA THR A 372 13.80 -15.89 22.87
C THR A 372 14.36 -16.60 21.62
N ILE A 373 15.63 -16.36 21.27
CA ILE A 373 16.29 -17.01 20.13
C ILE A 373 16.38 -18.53 20.34
N ALA A 374 16.81 -18.97 21.53
CA ALA A 374 16.87 -20.39 21.86
C ALA A 374 15.50 -21.08 21.80
N LEU A 375 14.46 -20.44 22.34
CA LEU A 375 13.10 -20.96 22.31
C LEU A 375 12.59 -21.10 20.86
N LEU A 376 12.73 -20.07 20.03
CA LEU A 376 12.29 -20.11 18.63
C LEU A 376 13.03 -21.21 17.85
N ARG A 377 14.34 -21.35 18.07
CA ARG A 377 15.14 -22.44 17.50
C ARG A 377 14.61 -23.80 17.93
N ASP A 378 14.40 -24.02 19.22
CA ASP A 378 13.97 -25.31 19.76
C ASP A 378 12.58 -25.70 19.23
N LEU A 379 11.67 -24.73 19.09
CA LEU A 379 10.35 -24.95 18.49
C LEU A 379 10.44 -25.30 17.00
N LEU A 380 11.31 -24.64 16.24
CA LEU A 380 11.56 -24.97 14.83
C LEU A 380 12.19 -26.37 14.67
N ILE A 381 13.16 -26.73 15.52
CA ILE A 381 13.76 -28.09 15.56
C ILE A 381 12.71 -29.13 15.93
N ALA A 382 11.79 -28.81 16.85
CA ALA A 382 10.67 -29.67 17.21
C ALA A 382 9.61 -29.81 16.10
N GLY A 383 9.77 -29.10 14.98
CA GLY A 383 8.91 -29.23 13.80
C GLY A 383 7.72 -28.28 13.77
N MET A 384 7.72 -27.22 14.60
CA MET A 384 6.69 -26.19 14.55
C MET A 384 6.61 -25.53 13.18
N ALA A 385 5.40 -25.18 12.74
CA ALA A 385 5.19 -24.49 11.48
C ALA A 385 5.86 -23.09 11.53
N PRO A 386 6.82 -22.78 10.63
CA PRO A 386 7.50 -21.47 10.62
C PRO A 386 6.54 -20.29 10.49
N ALA A 387 5.48 -20.44 9.67
CA ALA A 387 4.46 -19.41 9.51
C ALA A 387 3.73 -19.08 10.83
N GLN A 388 3.43 -20.08 11.66
CA GLN A 388 2.79 -19.86 12.97
C GLN A 388 3.70 -19.10 13.93
N LEU A 389 5.00 -19.39 13.94
CA LEU A 389 5.98 -18.64 14.72
C LEU A 389 6.12 -17.19 14.21
N ALA A 390 6.17 -16.99 12.89
CA ALA A 390 6.23 -15.67 12.29
C ALA A 390 4.98 -14.84 12.62
N GLN A 391 3.79 -15.45 12.61
CA GLN A 391 2.54 -14.79 13.01
C GLN A 391 2.59 -14.31 14.47
N LEU A 392 3.16 -15.10 15.38
CA LEU A 392 3.34 -14.70 16.79
C LEU A 392 4.38 -13.58 16.95
N VAL A 393 5.43 -13.55 16.12
CA VAL A 393 6.37 -12.42 16.06
C VAL A 393 5.66 -11.15 15.55
N ALA A 394 4.80 -11.25 14.53
CA ALA A 394 3.98 -10.13 14.06
C ALA A 394 3.01 -9.63 15.14
N LEU A 395 2.39 -10.55 15.89
CA LEU A 395 1.55 -10.20 17.03
C LEU A 395 2.34 -9.48 18.14
N ALA A 396 3.55 -9.95 18.46
CA ALA A 396 4.41 -9.28 19.43
C ALA A 396 4.83 -7.88 18.97
N ALA A 397 5.12 -7.70 17.67
CA ALA A 397 5.41 -6.40 17.08
C ALA A 397 4.20 -5.44 17.14
N ALA A 398 3.00 -5.91 16.81
CA ALA A 398 1.78 -5.12 16.98
C ALA A 398 1.53 -4.73 18.45
N GLU A 399 1.80 -5.65 19.38
CA GLU A 399 1.68 -5.38 20.82
C GLU A 399 2.69 -4.30 21.29
N ARG A 400 3.87 -4.18 20.67
CA ARG A 400 4.79 -3.04 20.91
C ARG A 400 4.15 -1.70 20.55
N ILE A 401 3.38 -1.64 19.45
CA ILE A 401 2.64 -0.44 19.03
C ILE A 401 1.48 -0.15 20.02
N VAL A 402 0.77 -1.18 20.48
CA VAL A 402 -0.29 -1.03 21.49
C VAL A 402 0.24 -0.43 22.80
N ARG A 403 1.46 -0.82 23.18
CA ARG A 403 2.15 -0.40 24.40
C ARG A 403 2.99 0.87 24.25
N PHE A 404 3.00 1.46 23.06
CA PHE A 404 3.86 2.58 22.72
C PHE A 404 3.38 3.89 23.36
N HIS A 405 4.27 4.59 24.06
CA HIS A 405 3.92 5.85 24.74
C HIS A 405 3.82 7.02 23.76
N THR A 406 2.83 7.90 23.94
CA THR A 406 2.55 9.03 23.03
C THR A 406 3.57 10.17 23.11
N GLN A 407 4.47 10.12 24.07
CA GLN A 407 5.53 11.11 24.25
C GLN A 407 6.82 10.81 23.48
N ASN A 408 6.95 9.59 22.94
CA ASN A 408 8.06 9.27 22.05
C ASN A 408 7.98 10.15 20.79
N ASP A 409 9.13 10.34 20.13
CA ASP A 409 9.17 11.18 18.92
C ASP A 409 8.46 10.46 17.75
N PHE A 410 8.12 11.23 16.73
CA PHE A 410 7.47 10.73 15.53
C PHE A 410 8.28 9.61 14.86
N GLY A 411 9.59 9.77 14.75
CA GLY A 411 10.48 8.74 14.17
C GLY A 411 10.47 7.42 14.94
N ASP A 412 10.16 7.44 16.24
CA ASP A 412 10.10 6.22 17.05
C ASP A 412 8.85 5.39 16.72
N TRP A 413 7.75 6.02 16.31
CA TRP A 413 6.56 5.31 15.83
C TRP A 413 6.86 4.54 14.53
N ILE A 414 7.66 5.13 13.65
CA ILE A 414 8.11 4.48 12.40
C ILE A 414 8.98 3.26 12.72
N ALA A 415 9.84 3.34 13.74
CA ALA A 415 10.71 2.22 14.13
C ALA A 415 9.91 0.97 14.54
N VAL A 416 8.90 1.12 15.41
CA VAL A 416 8.05 -0.02 15.82
C VAL A 416 7.17 -0.54 14.69
N LEU A 417 6.79 0.34 13.76
CA LEU A 417 6.08 -0.08 12.56
C LEU A 417 6.96 -0.92 11.63
N HIS A 418 8.23 -0.54 11.42
CA HIS A 418 9.14 -1.33 10.59
C HIS A 418 9.20 -2.77 11.08
N THR A 419 9.29 -2.97 12.39
CA THR A 419 9.26 -4.31 13.00
C THR A 419 7.95 -5.04 12.68
N PHE A 420 6.80 -4.37 12.81
CA PHE A 420 5.49 -4.98 12.54
C PHE A 420 5.31 -5.37 11.07
N THR A 421 5.60 -4.45 10.15
CA THR A 421 5.45 -4.66 8.70
C THR A 421 6.44 -5.70 8.18
N TYR A 422 7.68 -5.71 8.69
CA TYR A 422 8.63 -6.79 8.41
C TYR A 422 8.12 -8.15 8.90
N ALA A 423 7.66 -8.23 10.16
CA ALA A 423 7.18 -9.49 10.73
C ALA A 423 5.94 -10.02 9.99
N HIS A 424 5.03 -9.12 9.60
CA HIS A 424 3.89 -9.44 8.74
C HIS A 424 4.34 -9.98 7.37
N ALA A 425 5.27 -9.30 6.69
CA ALA A 425 5.80 -9.77 5.41
C ALA A 425 6.47 -11.15 5.54
N VAL A 426 7.22 -11.40 6.62
CA VAL A 426 7.81 -12.72 6.91
C VAL A 426 6.73 -13.79 7.10
N HIS A 427 5.66 -13.48 7.82
CA HIS A 427 4.52 -14.39 7.99
C HIS A 427 3.87 -14.73 6.64
N GLU A 428 3.52 -13.73 5.83
CA GLU A 428 2.91 -13.93 4.52
C GLU A 428 3.78 -14.77 3.57
N ARG A 429 5.10 -14.53 3.56
CA ARG A 429 6.01 -15.33 2.72
C ARG A 429 6.18 -16.76 3.22
N LEU A 430 6.18 -16.99 4.53
CA LEU A 430 6.29 -18.33 5.11
C LEU A 430 4.99 -19.14 5.00
N LEU A 431 3.82 -18.51 4.79
CA LEU A 431 2.60 -19.24 4.40
C LEU A 431 2.73 -19.91 3.02
N GLN A 432 3.56 -19.34 2.15
CA GLN A 432 3.73 -19.79 0.77
C GLN A 432 5.03 -20.60 0.54
N SER A 433 5.94 -20.64 1.52
CA SER A 433 7.28 -21.24 1.39
C SER A 433 7.58 -22.32 2.42
N ASP A 434 8.29 -23.36 1.97
CA ASP A 434 8.83 -24.42 2.84
C ASP A 434 10.36 -24.38 2.92
N GLU A 435 10.99 -23.32 2.37
CA GLU A 435 12.44 -23.17 2.29
C GLU A 435 13.06 -23.00 3.69
N PRO A 436 13.85 -23.98 4.19
CA PRO A 436 14.40 -23.91 5.54
C PRO A 436 15.28 -22.68 5.78
N MET A 437 16.01 -22.21 4.77
CA MET A 437 16.87 -21.03 4.92
C MET A 437 16.07 -19.75 5.20
N LEU A 438 14.80 -19.68 4.80
CA LEU A 438 13.96 -18.50 5.02
C LEU A 438 13.52 -18.36 6.49
N GLN A 439 13.58 -19.44 7.28
CA GLN A 439 13.22 -19.44 8.71
C GLN A 439 14.05 -18.46 9.53
N ARG A 440 15.26 -18.09 9.07
CA ARG A 440 16.11 -17.12 9.77
C ARG A 440 15.48 -15.73 9.90
N ALA A 441 14.58 -15.38 8.99
CA ALA A 441 13.84 -14.12 9.03
C ALA A 441 13.00 -13.98 10.31
N ILE A 442 12.54 -15.10 10.90
CA ILE A 442 11.81 -15.12 12.17
C ILE A 442 12.69 -14.56 13.29
N PHE A 443 13.98 -14.94 13.35
CA PHE A 443 14.90 -14.44 14.37
C PHE A 443 15.19 -12.95 14.19
N HIS A 444 15.34 -12.48 12.95
CA HIS A 444 15.53 -11.05 12.67
C HIS A 444 14.35 -10.23 13.19
N GLY A 445 13.12 -10.67 12.94
CA GLY A 445 11.90 -10.02 13.44
C GLY A 445 11.83 -10.05 14.96
N ALA A 446 12.10 -11.21 15.58
CA ALA A 446 12.07 -11.36 17.04
C ALA A 446 13.11 -10.48 17.75
N VAL A 447 14.31 -10.33 17.17
CA VAL A 447 15.32 -9.40 17.70
C VAL A 447 14.93 -7.94 17.50
N SER A 448 14.29 -7.59 16.38
CA SER A 448 13.76 -6.24 16.18
C SER A 448 12.67 -5.90 17.22
N VAL A 449 11.76 -6.85 17.53
CA VAL A 449 10.77 -6.71 18.62
C VAL A 449 11.44 -6.47 19.98
N TYR A 450 12.59 -7.09 20.22
CA TYR A 450 13.38 -6.86 21.43
C TYR A 450 14.03 -5.47 21.44
N LEU A 451 14.57 -5.00 20.31
CA LEU A 451 15.19 -3.68 20.21
C LEU A 451 14.18 -2.56 20.47
N ASP A 452 12.93 -2.75 20.04
CA ASP A 452 11.82 -1.83 20.26
C ASP A 452 11.39 -1.70 21.73
N ARG A 453 11.83 -2.59 22.62
CA ARG A 453 11.36 -2.65 24.02
C ARG A 453 11.50 -1.34 24.79
N PHE A 454 12.52 -0.55 24.49
CA PHE A 454 12.79 0.71 25.17
C PHE A 454 11.74 1.78 24.88
N LEU A 455 11.10 1.68 23.71
CA LEU A 455 10.04 2.61 23.29
C LEU A 455 8.71 2.34 24.02
N ASN A 456 8.65 1.29 24.84
CA ASN A 456 7.54 0.99 25.74
C ASN A 456 7.91 1.28 27.22
N VAL A 457 8.85 2.19 27.48
CA VAL A 457 9.24 2.60 28.85
C VAL A 457 9.03 4.12 29.00
N PRO A 458 7.99 4.58 29.73
CA PRO A 458 6.95 3.79 30.38
C PRO A 458 5.99 3.14 29.36
N THR A 459 5.35 2.05 29.78
CA THR A 459 4.41 1.29 28.94
C THR A 459 3.08 2.01 28.91
N ALA A 460 2.54 2.28 27.71
CA ALA A 460 1.19 2.82 27.59
C ALA A 460 0.15 1.81 28.08
N THR A 461 -0.86 2.30 28.80
CA THR A 461 -1.91 1.45 29.35
C THR A 461 -2.84 0.96 28.24
N ARG A 462 -3.08 -0.36 28.17
CA ARG A 462 -4.11 -0.91 27.28
C ARG A 462 -5.49 -0.44 27.77
N PRO A 463 -6.33 0.17 26.89
CA PRO A 463 -7.69 0.56 27.26
C PRO A 463 -8.51 -0.65 27.71
N LYS A 464 -9.40 -0.43 28.69
CA LYS A 464 -10.32 -1.47 29.18
C LYS A 464 -11.72 -1.20 28.61
N PRO A 465 -12.50 -2.23 28.26
CA PRO A 465 -13.89 -2.04 27.86
C PRO A 465 -14.67 -1.30 28.95
N SER A 466 -15.40 -0.24 28.58
CA SER A 466 -16.25 0.50 29.53
C SER A 466 -17.51 -0.28 29.95
N GLY A 467 -17.84 -1.36 29.23
CA GLY A 467 -19.07 -2.14 29.42
C GLY A 467 -20.33 -1.46 28.85
N SER A 468 -20.15 -0.40 28.07
CA SER A 468 -21.22 0.27 27.34
C SER A 468 -21.55 -0.44 26.01
N ALA A 469 -22.68 -0.12 25.41
CA ALA A 469 -23.02 -0.60 24.07
C ALA A 469 -22.08 0.03 23.03
N ALA A 470 -21.87 -0.65 21.89
CA ALA A 470 -20.99 -0.15 20.84
C ALA A 470 -21.42 1.25 20.40
N PRO A 471 -20.48 2.21 20.26
CA PRO A 471 -20.78 3.51 19.68
C PRO A 471 -21.41 3.32 18.29
N ALA A 472 -22.57 3.94 18.08
CA ALA A 472 -23.35 3.74 16.85
C ALA A 472 -22.82 4.58 15.67
N ASN A 473 -22.10 5.67 15.95
CA ASN A 473 -21.69 6.64 14.94
C ASN A 473 -20.17 6.59 14.70
N HIS A 474 -19.76 5.99 13.59
CA HIS A 474 -18.35 5.89 13.19
C HIS A 474 -17.71 7.26 12.89
N GLN A 475 -18.51 8.31 12.65
CA GLN A 475 -17.99 9.67 12.50
C GLN A 475 -17.32 10.16 13.79
N GLU A 476 -17.71 9.68 14.97
CA GLU A 476 -17.07 10.06 16.24
C GLU A 476 -15.58 9.68 16.26
N LEU A 477 -15.22 8.51 15.71
CA LEU A 477 -13.83 8.10 15.59
C LEU A 477 -13.06 9.01 14.62
N LEU A 478 -13.66 9.36 13.49
CA LEU A 478 -13.06 10.27 12.51
C LEU A 478 -12.86 11.68 13.09
N ASP A 479 -13.84 12.18 13.85
CA ASP A 479 -13.77 13.48 14.53
C ASP A 479 -12.65 13.51 15.59
N LEU A 480 -12.42 12.40 16.31
CA LEU A 480 -11.26 12.27 17.20
C LEU A 480 -9.94 12.42 16.43
N LEU A 481 -9.85 11.81 15.24
CA LEU A 481 -8.64 11.88 14.41
C LEU A 481 -8.47 13.23 13.68
N ASP A 482 -9.45 14.13 13.73
CA ASP A 482 -9.29 15.54 13.30
C ASP A 482 -8.63 16.40 14.39
N LEU A 483 -8.53 15.86 15.61
CA LEU A 483 -7.88 16.49 16.75
C LEU A 483 -6.48 15.88 16.98
N ARG A 484 -5.51 16.73 17.31
CA ARG A 484 -4.15 16.27 17.58
C ARG A 484 -4.10 15.39 18.83
N GLN A 485 -3.27 14.35 18.77
CA GLN A 485 -2.87 13.53 19.93
C GLN A 485 -4.04 12.79 20.61
N GLN A 486 -5.05 12.35 19.84
CA GLN A 486 -6.19 11.57 20.36
C GLN A 486 -5.94 10.06 20.37
N VAL A 487 -4.70 9.61 20.58
CA VAL A 487 -4.32 8.17 20.57
C VAL A 487 -5.11 7.37 21.62
N GLY A 488 -5.18 7.87 22.86
CA GLY A 488 -5.91 7.22 23.96
C GLY A 488 -7.42 7.17 23.70
N PRO A 489 -8.09 8.33 23.46
CA PRO A 489 -9.51 8.37 23.17
C PRO A 489 -9.93 7.52 21.95
N ALA A 490 -9.16 7.54 20.86
CA ALA A 490 -9.44 6.71 19.69
C ALA A 490 -9.33 5.21 20.01
N ALA A 491 -8.28 4.81 20.75
CA ALA A 491 -8.12 3.42 21.19
C ALA A 491 -9.26 2.98 22.14
N GLN A 492 -9.72 3.86 23.02
CA GLN A 492 -10.86 3.58 23.90
C GLN A 492 -12.17 3.42 23.12
N TRP A 493 -12.42 4.28 22.12
CA TRP A 493 -13.59 4.18 21.26
C TRP A 493 -13.64 2.83 20.54
N VAL A 494 -12.50 2.37 20.01
CA VAL A 494 -12.40 1.07 19.33
C VAL A 494 -12.61 -0.10 20.29
N MET A 495 -12.10 -0.02 21.52
CA MET A 495 -12.37 -1.03 22.54
C MET A 495 -13.86 -1.15 22.86
N ASP A 496 -14.52 -0.01 23.06
CA ASP A 496 -15.94 0.03 23.40
C ASP A 496 -16.80 -0.43 22.21
N TYR A 497 -16.37 -0.14 20.97
CA TYR A 497 -17.02 -0.64 19.76
C TYR A 497 -16.97 -2.16 19.66
N ILE A 498 -15.78 -2.76 19.77
CA ILE A 498 -15.61 -4.22 19.60
C ILE A 498 -16.32 -4.97 20.72
N HIS A 499 -16.14 -4.57 21.99
CA HIS A 499 -16.75 -5.24 23.14
C HIS A 499 -18.25 -4.93 23.30
N GLY A 500 -18.72 -3.85 22.70
CA GLY A 500 -20.13 -3.48 22.66
C GLY A 500 -20.94 -4.17 21.55
N GLY A 501 -20.33 -5.09 20.78
CA GLY A 501 -20.99 -5.85 19.71
C GLY A 501 -20.97 -5.19 18.33
N GLY A 502 -20.05 -4.25 18.09
CA GLY A 502 -19.85 -3.62 16.79
C GLY A 502 -19.29 -4.58 15.74
N GLU A 503 -19.59 -4.31 14.47
CA GLU A 503 -19.18 -5.16 13.34
C GLU A 503 -17.75 -4.80 12.88
N PRO A 504 -16.76 -5.70 12.98
CA PRO A 504 -15.37 -5.39 12.68
C PRO A 504 -15.13 -4.91 11.24
N GLY A 505 -15.89 -5.42 10.27
CA GLY A 505 -15.79 -4.97 8.87
C GLY A 505 -16.12 -3.48 8.70
N ALA A 506 -17.12 -2.97 9.41
CA ALA A 506 -17.45 -1.55 9.39
C ALA A 506 -16.35 -0.70 10.05
N LEU A 507 -15.74 -1.20 11.13
CA LEU A 507 -14.60 -0.55 11.77
C LEU A 507 -13.38 -0.50 10.83
N LEU A 508 -13.05 -1.61 10.15
CA LEU A 508 -11.94 -1.65 9.19
C LEU A 508 -12.15 -0.65 8.05
N ASN A 509 -13.38 -0.53 7.52
CA ASN A 509 -13.72 0.51 6.53
C ASN A 509 -13.47 1.91 7.09
N THR A 510 -13.89 2.19 8.34
CA THR A 510 -13.66 3.50 8.98
C THR A 510 -12.20 3.81 9.23
N LEU A 511 -11.39 2.83 9.67
CA LEU A 511 -9.94 3.01 9.80
C LEU A 511 -9.27 3.25 8.43
N GLY A 512 -9.79 2.63 7.37
CA GLY A 512 -9.40 2.93 6.00
C GLY A 512 -9.69 4.37 5.61
N HIS A 513 -10.90 4.88 5.89
CA HIS A 513 -11.22 6.30 5.68
C HIS A 513 -10.38 7.24 6.54
N ALA A 514 -10.06 6.85 7.78
CA ALA A 514 -9.19 7.62 8.65
C ALA A 514 -7.79 7.81 8.04
N LEU A 515 -7.24 6.79 7.39
CA LEU A 515 -6.00 6.85 6.62
C LEU A 515 -6.16 7.67 5.34
N LEU A 516 -7.13 7.30 4.51
CA LEU A 516 -7.20 7.71 3.10
C LEU A 516 -7.63 9.17 2.89
N ARG A 517 -8.21 9.79 3.92
CA ARG A 517 -8.56 11.23 3.94
C ARG A 517 -7.36 12.14 4.19
N GLU A 518 -6.24 11.61 4.66
CA GLU A 518 -5.01 12.36 4.96
C GLU A 518 -4.03 12.30 3.78
N ASP A 519 -3.13 13.30 3.70
CA ASP A 519 -1.88 13.19 2.93
C ASP A 519 -0.86 12.36 3.74
N ALA A 520 -1.25 11.12 4.08
CA ALA A 520 -0.51 10.25 4.99
C ALA A 520 0.89 9.89 4.47
N GLU A 521 1.81 9.66 5.39
CA GLU A 521 3.14 9.15 5.05
C GLU A 521 3.07 7.68 4.62
N PHE A 522 4.08 7.25 3.86
CA PHE A 522 4.20 5.89 3.29
C PHE A 522 3.84 4.76 4.27
N HIS A 523 4.34 4.88 5.49
CA HIS A 523 4.28 3.90 6.57
C HIS A 523 2.85 3.63 7.06
N SER A 524 2.00 4.65 7.15
CA SER A 524 0.58 4.50 7.53
C SER A 524 -0.19 3.55 6.60
N PHE A 525 0.15 3.49 5.31
CA PHE A 525 -0.45 2.55 4.37
C PHE A 525 -0.05 1.10 4.66
N GLN A 526 1.22 0.86 4.99
CA GLN A 526 1.70 -0.47 5.39
C GLN A 526 1.09 -0.89 6.73
N MET A 527 0.96 0.04 7.70
CA MET A 527 0.32 -0.24 8.99
C MET A 527 -1.11 -0.74 8.80
N TYR A 528 -1.91 -0.02 8.02
CA TYR A 528 -3.31 -0.37 7.80
C TYR A 528 -3.44 -1.73 7.09
N GLU A 529 -2.68 -1.94 6.01
CA GLU A 529 -2.73 -3.20 5.27
C GLU A 529 -2.28 -4.40 6.11
N ALA A 530 -1.13 -4.30 6.78
CA ALA A 530 -0.63 -5.38 7.62
C ALA A 530 -1.59 -5.71 8.78
N ALA A 531 -2.18 -4.70 9.42
CA ALA A 531 -3.17 -4.92 10.49
C ALA A 531 -4.45 -5.60 9.99
N VAL A 532 -4.96 -5.18 8.83
CA VAL A 532 -6.13 -5.80 8.19
C VAL A 532 -5.84 -7.25 7.82
N ALA A 533 -4.69 -7.50 7.18
CA ALA A 533 -4.30 -8.84 6.76
C ALA A 533 -4.12 -9.76 7.97
N GLU A 534 -3.36 -9.36 8.99
CA GLU A 534 -3.19 -10.14 10.21
C GLU A 534 -4.52 -10.35 10.97
N TYR A 535 -5.41 -9.35 10.99
CA TYR A 535 -6.74 -9.51 11.57
C TYR A 535 -7.51 -10.65 10.89
N ASP A 536 -7.53 -10.68 9.56
CA ASP A 536 -8.19 -11.74 8.79
C ASP A 536 -7.55 -13.11 9.05
N ARG A 537 -6.21 -13.17 9.18
CA ARG A 537 -5.49 -14.42 9.53
C ARG A 537 -5.91 -14.93 10.91
N TRP A 538 -6.03 -14.05 11.90
CA TRP A 538 -6.50 -14.43 13.24
C TRP A 538 -8.01 -14.71 13.29
N GLN A 539 -8.81 -14.15 12.38
CA GLN A 539 -10.24 -14.45 12.27
C GLN A 539 -10.53 -15.90 11.89
N ALA A 540 -9.60 -16.56 11.18
CA ALA A 540 -9.70 -17.98 10.89
C ALA A 540 -9.44 -18.88 12.12
N ALA A 541 -8.82 -18.34 13.18
CA ALA A 541 -8.53 -19.05 14.42
C ALA A 541 -9.64 -18.85 15.46
N THR A 542 -9.79 -19.82 16.37
CA THR A 542 -10.80 -19.80 17.44
C THR A 542 -10.15 -19.78 18.82
N GLY A 543 -10.78 -19.09 19.77
CA GLY A 543 -10.37 -19.11 21.18
C GLY A 543 -9.97 -17.73 21.71
N SER A 544 -9.82 -17.63 23.03
CA SER A 544 -9.55 -16.35 23.71
C SER A 544 -8.24 -15.69 23.28
N PHE A 545 -7.21 -16.48 22.94
CA PHE A 545 -5.95 -15.95 22.44
C PHE A 545 -6.12 -15.28 21.06
N ALA A 546 -6.81 -15.95 20.12
CA ALA A 546 -7.12 -15.38 18.81
C ALA A 546 -7.98 -14.11 18.91
N GLU A 547 -8.96 -14.05 19.83
CA GLU A 547 -9.72 -12.82 20.09
C GLU A 547 -8.82 -11.67 20.57
N LYS A 548 -7.90 -11.95 21.50
CA LYS A 548 -6.92 -10.97 21.98
C LYS A 548 -5.99 -10.50 20.85
N ALA A 549 -5.57 -11.40 19.96
CA ALA A 549 -4.72 -11.09 18.82
C ALA A 549 -5.42 -10.17 17.81
N LYS A 550 -6.70 -10.47 17.48
CA LYS A 550 -7.55 -9.60 16.67
C LYS A 550 -7.71 -8.21 17.27
N GLU A 551 -7.97 -8.13 18.59
CA GLU A 551 -8.03 -6.86 19.32
C GLU A 551 -6.70 -6.09 19.22
N THR A 552 -5.55 -6.78 19.37
CA THR A 552 -4.24 -6.16 19.22
C THR A 552 -4.04 -5.55 17.82
N MET A 553 -4.45 -6.22 16.74
CA MET A 553 -4.32 -5.67 15.38
C MET A 553 -5.12 -4.38 15.20
N LEU A 554 -6.38 -4.38 15.65
CA LEU A 554 -7.25 -3.21 15.58
C LEU A 554 -6.70 -2.05 16.42
N LEU A 555 -6.27 -2.32 17.66
CA LEU A 555 -5.67 -1.32 18.54
C LEU A 555 -4.36 -0.76 18.00
N ALA A 556 -3.47 -1.60 17.48
CA ALA A 556 -2.20 -1.16 16.91
C ALA A 556 -2.45 -0.19 15.74
N CYS A 557 -3.34 -0.57 14.82
CA CYS A 557 -3.72 0.26 13.68
C CYS A 557 -4.34 1.59 14.14
N THR A 558 -5.31 1.54 15.05
CA THR A 558 -5.98 2.75 15.55
C THR A 558 -5.00 3.69 16.24
N ARG A 559 -4.13 3.18 17.10
CA ARG A 559 -3.15 4.00 17.82
C ARG A 559 -2.14 4.63 16.88
N TYR A 560 -1.63 3.87 15.92
CA TYR A 560 -0.69 4.38 14.93
C TYR A 560 -1.35 5.49 14.10
N LEU A 561 -2.53 5.25 13.52
CA LEU A 561 -3.26 6.25 12.73
C LEU A 561 -3.57 7.49 13.56
N ALA A 562 -4.04 7.34 14.80
CA ALA A 562 -4.34 8.47 15.69
C ALA A 562 -3.09 9.25 16.15
N ALA A 563 -1.91 8.62 16.15
CA ALA A 563 -0.65 9.31 16.41
C ALA A 563 -0.21 10.17 15.21
N HIS A 564 -0.64 9.80 14.00
CA HIS A 564 -0.30 10.45 12.74
C HIS A 564 -1.40 11.38 12.21
N ALA A 565 -2.59 11.35 12.83
CA ALA A 565 -3.75 12.14 12.45
C ALA A 565 -4.08 13.28 13.45
N PRO A 566 -4.56 14.44 12.96
CA PRO A 566 -4.49 14.83 11.55
C PRO A 566 -3.02 15.06 11.15
N THR A 567 -2.71 15.05 9.85
CA THR A 567 -1.37 15.15 9.26
C THR A 567 -0.31 15.67 10.26
N ALA A 568 0.60 14.77 10.65
CA ALA A 568 1.49 14.98 11.78
C ALA A 568 2.34 16.25 11.67
N ARG A 569 2.45 16.99 12.77
CA ARG A 569 3.33 18.17 12.89
C ARG A 569 4.67 17.77 13.51
N GLU A 570 5.37 16.86 12.85
CA GLU A 570 6.67 16.31 13.29
C GLU A 570 7.66 17.43 13.62
N LEU A 571 7.95 18.34 12.68
CA LEU A 571 8.97 19.39 12.89
C LEU A 571 8.69 20.28 14.11
N PRO A 572 7.47 20.83 14.32
CA PRO A 572 7.15 21.55 15.55
C PRO A 572 7.18 20.67 16.81
N HIS A 573 6.89 19.37 16.70
CA HIS A 573 6.91 18.45 17.83
C HIS A 573 8.34 18.20 18.33
N THR A 574 9.26 17.82 17.44
CA THR A 574 10.68 17.67 17.75
C THR A 574 11.26 18.97 18.32
N ALA A 575 10.89 20.12 17.75
CA ALA A 575 11.30 21.43 18.28
C ALA A 575 10.76 21.68 19.70
N LYS A 576 9.52 21.28 19.99
CA LYS A 576 8.92 21.37 21.34
C LYS A 576 9.65 20.46 22.32
N ILE A 577 9.93 19.21 21.95
CA ILE A 577 10.73 18.27 22.77
C ILE A 577 12.06 18.92 23.13
N ALA A 578 12.80 19.44 22.14
CA ALA A 578 14.08 20.10 22.35
C ALA A 578 13.95 21.32 23.30
N TRP A 579 12.90 22.13 23.14
CA TRP A 579 12.64 23.28 24.02
C TRP A 579 12.37 22.89 25.47
N ARG A 580 11.60 21.82 25.69
CA ARG A 580 11.28 21.29 27.02
C ARG A 580 12.50 20.69 27.70
N LEU A 581 13.31 19.93 26.97
CA LEU A 581 14.59 19.42 27.45
C LEU A 581 15.54 20.55 27.85
N HIS A 582 15.62 21.61 27.05
CA HIS A 582 16.41 22.80 27.38
C HIS A 582 15.96 23.47 28.69
N LYS A 583 14.67 23.37 29.05
CA LYS A 583 14.12 23.88 30.31
C LYS A 583 14.26 22.92 31.50
N GLY A 584 14.80 21.71 31.29
CA GLY A 584 14.94 20.69 32.34
C GLY A 584 13.63 20.02 32.73
N GLU A 585 12.61 20.06 31.86
CA GLU A 585 11.33 19.38 32.10
C GLU A 585 11.50 17.85 32.06
N ARG A 586 10.77 17.14 32.93
CA ARG A 586 10.77 15.68 32.97
C ARG A 586 9.76 15.14 31.98
N LEU A 587 10.19 14.89 30.75
CA LEU A 587 9.31 14.47 29.67
C LEU A 587 8.51 13.21 30.06
N PHE A 588 9.16 12.18 30.60
CA PHE A 588 8.58 10.86 30.85
C PHE A 588 7.58 10.76 32.03
N GLU A 589 7.35 11.83 32.81
CA GLU A 589 6.53 11.78 34.04
C GLU A 589 5.10 12.34 33.87
N GLU A 590 4.73 12.85 32.69
CA GLU A 590 3.42 13.50 32.46
C GLU A 590 2.50 12.69 31.52
N GLU A 591 1.38 12.17 32.03
CA GLU A 591 0.18 11.86 31.22
C GLU A 591 -0.84 13.01 31.31
#